data_AF-A0A2D2C7E4-F1
#
_entry.id   AF-A0A2D2C7E4-F1
#
_cell.length_a   1.000
_cell.length_b   1.000
_cell.length_c   1.000
_cell.angle_alpha   90.00
_cell.angle_beta   90.00
_cell.angle_gamma   90.00
#
_symmetry.space_group_name_H-M   'P 1'
#
loop_
_entity.id
_entity.type
_entity.pdbx_description
1 polymer ?
#
loop_
_entity_poly.entity_id
_entity_poly.type
_entity_poly.pdbx_seq_one_letter_code
_entity_poly.pdbx_strand_id
1 'polypeptide(L)'
;MRDFFILWMERIINVVIVLGAIGVFAGGIAVMLSPTGGVLQGLLAWIMGAIYLLLMGGMVYLGLGIYNNTRRTAEAVERLSRQP
;
A
#
# COMPACT_ATOMS: atom_id res chain seq x y z
N MET A 1 23.29 -3.58 2.38
CA MET A 1 22.64 -3.01 1.17
C MET A 1 21.18 -3.47 1.02
N ARG A 2 20.85 -4.73 1.33
CA ARG A 2 19.47 -5.25 1.20
C ARG A 2 18.47 -4.63 2.19
N ASP A 3 18.87 -4.40 3.44
CA ASP A 3 17.98 -3.73 4.42
C ASP A 3 17.72 -2.27 4.06
N PHE A 4 18.70 -1.60 3.43
CA PHE A 4 18.49 -0.29 2.81
C PHE A 4 17.41 -0.38 1.74
N PHE A 5 17.50 -1.32 0.80
CA PHE A 5 16.51 -1.45 -0.27
C PHE A 5 15.09 -1.71 0.27
N ILE A 6 14.94 -2.61 1.24
CA ILE A 6 13.64 -2.94 1.83
C ILE A 6 13.06 -1.73 2.57
N LEU A 7 13.87 -1.05 3.39
CA LEU A 7 13.44 0.13 4.13
C LEU A 7 13.03 1.28 3.21
N TRP A 8 13.79 1.52 2.14
CA TRP A 8 13.46 2.55 1.16
C TRP A 8 12.24 2.18 0.32
N MET A 9 12.09 0.91 -0.06
CA MET A 9 10.92 0.44 -0.75
C MET A 9 9.66 0.67 0.09
N GLU A 10 9.69 0.30 1.37
CA GLU A 10 8.58 0.56 2.31
C GLU A 10 8.26 2.06 2.43
N ARG A 11 9.28 2.93 2.51
CA ARG A 11 9.09 4.39 2.54
C ARG A 11 8.47 4.92 1.25
N ILE A 12 8.95 4.48 0.09
CA ILE A 12 8.41 4.89 -1.20
C ILE A 12 6.96 4.45 -1.33
N ILE A 13 6.64 3.22 -0.95
CA ILE A 13 5.27 2.70 -0.96
C ILE A 13 4.36 3.54 -0.06
N ASN A 14 4.80 3.86 1.16
CA ASN A 14 4.06 4.75 2.05
C ASN A 14 3.78 6.11 1.39
N VAL A 15 4.79 6.74 0.79
CA VAL A 15 4.64 8.01 0.09
C VAL A 15 3.63 7.90 -1.06
N VAL A 16 3.73 6.86 -1.89
CA VAL A 16 2.82 6.63 -3.02
C VAL A 16 1.38 6.43 -2.54
N ILE A 17 1.16 5.70 -1.45
CA ILE A 17 -0.19 5.48 -0.90
C ILE A 17 -0.76 6.77 -0.33
N VAL A 18 0.04 7.57 0.37
CA VAL A 18 -0.40 8.88 0.89
C VAL A 18 -0.77 9.82 -0.27
N LEU A 19 0.08 9.91 -1.30
CA LEU A 19 -0.21 10.69 -2.50
C LEU A 19 -1.45 10.17 -3.23
N GLY A 20 -1.61 8.84 -3.30
CA GLY A 20 -2.79 8.19 -3.85
C GLY A 20 -4.06 8.54 -3.07
N ALA A 21 -4.01 8.54 -1.74
CA ALA A 21 -5.13 8.94 -0.88
C ALA A 21 -5.53 10.40 -1.09
N ILE A 22 -4.55 11.29 -1.18
CA ILE A 22 -4.77 12.70 -1.54
C ILE A 22 -5.41 12.81 -2.93
N GLY A 23 -4.91 12.05 -3.91
CA GLY A 23 -5.43 12.01 -5.27
C GLY A 23 -6.88 11.51 -5.34
N VAL A 24 -7.22 10.43 -4.62
CA VAL A 24 -8.59 9.93 -4.52
C VAL A 24 -9.51 10.94 -3.87
N PHE A 25 -9.04 11.57 -2.78
CA PHE A 25 -9.83 12.58 -2.08
C PHE A 25 -10.13 13.79 -2.98
N ALA A 26 -9.09 14.37 -3.58
CA ALA A 26 -9.22 15.49 -4.51
C ALA A 26 -10.04 15.11 -5.75
N GLY A 27 -9.85 13.89 -6.27
CA GLY A 27 -10.60 13.36 -7.41
C GLY A 27 -12.10 13.26 -7.13
N GLY A 28 -12.49 12.78 -5.95
CA GLY A 28 -13.91 12.76 -5.58
C GLY A 28 -14.51 14.16 -5.47
N ILE A 29 -13.79 15.13 -4.89
CA ILE A 29 -14.23 16.55 -4.89
C ILE A 29 -14.38 17.07 -6.31
N ALA A 30 -13.40 16.81 -7.19
CA ALA A 30 -13.45 17.25 -8.58
C ALA A 30 -14.67 16.66 -9.33
N VAL A 31 -15.03 15.39 -9.05
CA VAL A 31 -16.23 14.76 -9.61
C VAL A 31 -17.52 15.40 -9.06
N MET A 32 -17.56 15.80 -7.79
CA MET A 32 -18.73 16.50 -7.25
C MET A 32 -18.94 17.88 -7.88
N LEU A 33 -17.85 18.57 -8.22
CA LEU A 33 -17.87 19.91 -8.78
C LEU A 33 -17.96 19.93 -10.31
N SER A 34 -17.90 18.77 -10.98
CA SER A 34 -17.88 18.71 -12.44
C SER A 34 -19.29 18.86 -13.04
N PRO A 35 -19.42 19.46 -14.24
CA PRO A 35 -20.72 19.66 -14.89
C PRO A 35 -21.44 18.36 -15.27
N THR A 36 -20.68 17.29 -15.48
CA THR A 36 -21.18 15.95 -15.84
C THR A 36 -21.24 15.01 -14.63
N GLY A 37 -20.78 15.46 -13.47
CA GLY A 37 -20.77 14.70 -12.22
C GLY A 37 -21.88 15.13 -11.27
N GLY A 38 -21.61 14.98 -9.98
CA GLY A 38 -22.57 15.28 -8.92
C GLY A 38 -22.17 14.66 -7.59
N VAL A 39 -22.89 15.00 -6.53
CA VAL A 39 -22.58 14.57 -5.16
C VAL A 39 -22.54 13.05 -5.06
N LEU A 40 -23.52 12.35 -5.64
CA LEU A 40 -23.57 10.88 -5.61
C LEU A 40 -22.36 10.26 -6.33
N GLN A 41 -22.01 10.76 -7.51
CA GLN A 41 -20.87 10.28 -8.30
C GLN A 41 -19.55 10.51 -7.55
N GLY A 42 -19.41 11.64 -6.86
CA GLY A 42 -18.22 11.91 -6.05
C GLY A 42 -18.13 11.01 -4.81
N LEU A 43 -19.24 10.72 -4.14
CA LEU A 43 -19.28 9.75 -3.05
C LEU A 43 -18.89 8.35 -3.53
N LEU A 44 -19.42 7.92 -4.68
CA LEU A 44 -19.03 6.65 -5.31
C LEU A 44 -17.55 6.64 -5.68
N ALA A 45 -17.01 7.75 -6.20
CA ALA A 45 -15.60 7.88 -6.52
C ALA A 45 -14.71 7.72 -5.28
N TRP A 46 -15.09 8.27 -4.13
CA TRP A 46 -14.37 8.04 -2.87
C TRP A 46 -14.43 6.60 -2.40
N ILE A 47 -15.61 5.96 -2.44
CA ILE A 47 -15.75 4.56 -2.04
C ILE A 47 -14.87 3.66 -2.92
N MET A 48 -15.00 3.81 -4.25
CA MET A 48 -14.26 3.00 -5.20
C MET A 48 -12.76 3.29 -5.15
N GLY A 49 -12.36 4.55 -5.01
CA GLY A 49 -10.96 4.94 -4.86
C GLY A 49 -10.34 4.44 -3.57
N ALA A 50 -11.07 4.48 -2.45
CA ALA A 50 -10.60 3.92 -1.19
C ALA A 50 -10.42 2.40 -1.27
N ILE A 51 -11.40 1.68 -1.84
CA ILE A 51 -11.28 0.24 -2.09
C ILE A 51 -10.07 -0.05 -2.98
N TYR A 52 -9.87 0.72 -4.06
CA TYR A 52 -8.72 0.57 -4.94
C TYR A 52 -7.39 0.74 -4.19
N LEU A 53 -7.25 1.79 -3.38
CA LEU A 53 -6.04 2.04 -2.60
C LEU A 53 -5.79 0.95 -1.55
N LEU A 54 -6.84 0.45 -0.90
CA LEU A 54 -6.73 -0.65 0.05
C LEU A 54 -6.26 -1.93 -0.62
N LEU A 55 -6.83 -2.28 -1.79
CA LEU A 55 -6.42 -3.47 -2.53
C LEU A 55 -5.00 -3.32 -3.08
N MET A 56 -4.70 -2.22 -3.75
CA MET A 56 -3.39 -1.98 -4.34
C MET A 56 -2.30 -1.89 -3.26
N GLY A 57 -2.50 -1.01 -2.27
CA GLY A 57 -1.53 -0.81 -1.18
C GLY A 57 -1.42 -2.05 -0.30
N GLY A 58 -2.54 -2.68 0.03
CA GLY A 58 -2.58 -3.91 0.81
C GLY A 58 -1.82 -5.05 0.13
N MET A 59 -1.98 -5.25 -1.18
CA MET A 59 -1.25 -6.28 -1.92
C MET A 59 0.27 -6.03 -1.92
N VAL A 60 0.68 -4.77 -2.06
CA VAL A 60 2.10 -4.39 -2.02
C VAL A 60 2.70 -4.64 -0.62
N TYR A 61 2.01 -4.23 0.44
CA TYR A 61 2.46 -4.50 1.81
C TYR A 61 2.43 -5.99 2.16
N LEU A 62 1.46 -6.74 1.64
CA LEU A 62 1.39 -8.18 1.83
C LEU A 62 2.60 -8.87 1.19
N GLY A 63 3.00 -8.48 -0.01
CA GLY A 63 4.24 -8.97 -0.64
C GLY A 63 5.48 -8.70 0.19
N LEU A 64 5.61 -7.47 0.70
CA LEU A 64 6.68 -7.08 1.64
C LEU A 64 6.67 -7.91 2.93
N GLY A 65 5.48 -8.11 3.51
CA GLY A 65 5.28 -8.89 4.73
C GLY A 65 5.67 -10.35 4.56
N ILE A 66 5.25 -10.98 3.45
CA ILE A 66 5.64 -12.35 3.10
C ILE A 66 7.16 -12.45 3.01
N TYR A 67 7.80 -11.56 2.25
CA TYR A 67 9.25 -11.55 2.10
C TYR A 67 9.96 -11.50 3.46
N ASN A 68 9.55 -10.57 4.33
CA ASN A 68 10.13 -10.41 5.66
C ASN A 68 9.91 -11.63 6.56
N ASN A 69 8.74 -12.27 6.48
CA ASN A 69 8.41 -13.47 7.25
C ASN A 69 9.24 -14.68 6.78
N THR A 70 9.31 -14.92 5.47
CA THR A 70 10.13 -16.00 4.89
C THR A 70 11.60 -15.83 5.28
N ARG A 71 12.12 -14.60 5.26
CA ARG A 71 13.50 -14.32 5.70
C ARG A 71 13.71 -14.66 7.18
N ARG A 72 12.85 -14.16 8.07
CA ARG A 72 12.95 -14.43 9.51
C ARG A 72 12.88 -15.92 9.82
N THR A 73 12.04 -16.64 9.08
CA THR A 73 11.93 -18.10 9.19
C THR A 73 13.23 -18.77 8.77
N ALA A 74 13.82 -18.38 7.63
CA ALA A 74 15.10 -18.92 7.17
C ALA A 74 16.24 -18.67 8.19
N GLU A 75 16.33 -17.44 8.73
CA GLU A 75 17.31 -17.09 9.77
C GLU A 75 17.11 -17.91 11.06
N ALA A 76 15.85 -18.15 11.46
CA ALA A 76 15.55 -18.97 12.63
C ALA A 76 15.97 -20.43 12.42
N VAL A 77 15.70 -20.99 11.24
CA VAL A 77 16.10 -22.37 10.88
C VAL A 77 17.62 -22.52 10.86
N GLU A 78 18.34 -21.53 10.30
CA GLU A 78 19.82 -21.54 10.29
C GLU A 78 20.42 -21.45 11.70
N ARG A 79 19.75 -20.76 12.64
CA ARG A 79 20.18 -20.74 14.05
C ARG A 79 19.91 -22.08 14.73
N LEU A 80 18.77 -22.70 14.46
CA LEU A 80 18.43 -24.02 15.01
C LEU A 80 19.41 -25.10 14.53
N SER A 81 19.79 -25.07 13.25
CA SER A 81 20.75 -26.04 12.71
C SER A 81 22.18 -25.87 13.22
N ARG A 82 22.48 -24.74 13.86
CA ARG A 82 23.77 -24.44 14.49
C ARG A 82 23.79 -24.68 16.01
N GLN A 83 22.65 -25.02 16.62
CA GLN A 83 22.61 -25.45 18.02
C GLN A 83 23.09 -26.90 18.09
N PRO A 84 24.03 -27.23 19.01
CA PRO A 84 24.58 -28.58 19.15
C PRO A 84 23.54 -29.59 19.65
#